data_AF-A0A3A0AIS8-F1
#
_entry.id   AF-A0A3A0AIS8-F1
#
_cell.length_a   1.000
_cell.length_b   1.000
_cell.length_c   1.000
_cell.angle_alpha   90.00
_cell.angle_beta   90.00
_cell.angle_gamma   90.00
#
_symmetry.space_group_name_H-M   'P 1'
#
loop_
_entity.id
_entity.type
_entity.pdbx_description
1 polymer ?
#
loop_
_entity_poly.entity_id
_entity_poly.type
_entity_poly.pdbx_seq_one_letter_code
_entity_poly.pdbx_strand_id
1 'polypeptide(L)'
;MPFYNPAERNPKELFPGAVARTFWGEKTLLSLLELAPGCEVPRHSHPHEQVGIMLEGEMEFTIGDETRIVRAGDIFVIPGGVEHSVKVGDKPARALDVFSPVREEYKW
;
A
#
# COMPACT_ATOMS: atom_id res chain seq x y z
N MET A 1 -11.76 -1.31 -19.85
CA MET A 1 -11.58 0.14 -20.06
C MET A 1 -10.10 0.44 -19.90
N PRO A 2 -9.42 1.02 -20.90
CA PRO A 2 -7.95 1.10 -20.89
C PRO A 2 -7.37 2.26 -20.06
N PHE A 3 -8.19 3.24 -19.67
CA PHE A 3 -7.77 4.41 -18.92
C PHE A 3 -8.69 4.62 -17.72
N TYR A 4 -8.13 5.12 -16.63
CA TYR A 4 -8.84 5.38 -15.38
C TYR A 4 -8.42 6.75 -14.84
N ASN A 5 -9.40 7.54 -14.38
CA ASN A 5 -9.15 8.72 -13.58
C ASN A 5 -9.27 8.34 -12.09
N PRO A 6 -8.18 8.40 -11.30
CA PRO A 6 -8.26 8.04 -9.89
C PRO A 6 -9.27 8.85 -9.09
N ALA A 7 -9.55 10.09 -9.48
CA ALA A 7 -10.53 10.95 -8.80
C ALA A 7 -11.97 10.43 -8.91
N GLU A 8 -12.25 9.57 -9.90
CA GLU A 8 -13.58 8.99 -10.14
C GLU A 8 -13.77 7.63 -9.45
N ARG A 9 -12.71 7.07 -8.84
CA ARG A 9 -12.76 5.79 -8.11
C ARG A 9 -13.14 6.03 -6.65
N ASN A 10 -14.16 5.31 -6.19
CA ASN A 10 -14.52 5.28 -4.77
C ASN A 10 -13.36 4.69 -3.95
N PRO A 11 -12.95 5.36 -2.86
CA PRO A 11 -11.95 4.82 -1.97
C PRO A 11 -12.52 3.68 -1.11
N LYS A 12 -11.61 2.82 -0.61
CA LYS A 12 -11.89 1.81 0.41
C LYS A 12 -10.91 2.00 1.56
N GLU A 13 -11.44 2.12 2.78
CA GLU A 13 -10.62 2.09 3.98
C GLU A 13 -10.24 0.63 4.27
N LEU A 14 -8.94 0.34 4.27
CA LEU A 14 -8.39 -1.00 4.49
C LEU A 14 -8.12 -1.25 5.97
N PHE A 15 -7.63 -0.20 6.64
CA PHE A 15 -7.40 -0.10 8.08
C PHE A 15 -7.75 1.34 8.50
N PRO A 16 -8.02 1.61 9.79
CA PRO A 16 -8.29 2.97 10.26
C PRO A 16 -7.21 3.97 9.80
N GLY A 17 -7.60 4.93 8.97
CA GLY A 17 -6.68 5.94 8.41
C GLY A 17 -5.82 5.49 7.22
N ALA A 18 -5.97 4.24 6.75
CA ALA A 18 -5.32 3.71 5.55
C ALA A 18 -6.36 3.51 4.44
N VAL A 19 -6.40 4.46 3.49
CA VAL A 19 -7.43 4.54 2.46
C VAL A 19 -6.83 4.27 1.09
N ALA A 20 -7.39 3.31 0.36
CA ALA A 20 -6.88 2.89 -0.94
C ALA A 20 -7.88 3.16 -2.07
N ARG A 21 -7.35 3.49 -3.26
CA ARG A 21 -8.05 3.37 -4.55
C ARG A 21 -7.33 2.37 -5.43
N THR A 22 -8.05 1.35 -5.89
CA THR A 22 -7.45 0.21 -6.58
C THR A 22 -7.89 0.09 -8.03
N PHE A 23 -7.00 -0.44 -8.86
CA PHE A 23 -7.19 -0.69 -10.29
C PHE A 23 -6.53 -2.01 -10.63
N TRP A 24 -7.16 -2.87 -11.42
CA TRP A 24 -6.62 -4.19 -11.69
C TRP A 24 -6.76 -4.58 -13.15
N GLY A 25 -5.75 -5.31 -13.64
CA GLY A 25 -5.78 -6.02 -14.91
C GLY A 25 -6.03 -7.51 -14.68
N GLU A 26 -5.45 -8.35 -15.55
CA GLU A 26 -5.53 -9.80 -15.43
C GLU A 26 -4.57 -10.38 -14.39
N LYS A 27 -3.40 -9.74 -14.20
CA LYS A 27 -2.29 -10.30 -13.40
C LYS A 27 -1.85 -9.43 -12.23
N THR A 28 -2.20 -8.16 -12.26
CA THR A 28 -1.71 -7.16 -11.30
C THR A 28 -2.83 -6.25 -10.83
N LEU A 29 -2.73 -5.86 -9.57
CA LEU A 29 -3.54 -4.81 -8.97
C LEU A 29 -2.62 -3.66 -8.56
N LEU A 30 -2.96 -2.44 -8.96
CA LEU A 30 -2.35 -1.21 -8.49
C LEU A 30 -3.24 -0.60 -7.40
N SER A 31 -2.64 -0.15 -6.32
CA SER A 31 -3.29 0.56 -5.21
C SER A 31 -2.62 1.90 -5.01
N LEU A 32 -3.40 2.98 -5.03
CA LEU A 32 -2.98 4.29 -4.55
C LEU A 32 -3.42 4.38 -3.08
N LEU A 33 -2.44 4.33 -2.18
CA LEU A 33 -2.65 4.29 -0.73
C LEU A 33 -2.37 5.68 -0.12
N GLU A 34 -3.35 6.17 0.63
CA GLU A 34 -3.27 7.38 1.43
C GLU A 34 -3.28 6.98 2.92
N LEU A 35 -2.29 7.45 3.68
CA LEU A 35 -2.13 7.15 5.10
C LEU A 35 -2.24 8.44 5.91
N ALA A 36 -3.17 8.47 6.85
CA ALA A 36 -3.38 9.59 7.75
C ALA A 36 -2.26 9.70 8.81
N PRO A 37 -2.04 10.88 9.42
CA PRO A 37 -1.20 11.01 10.60
C PRO A 37 -1.58 10.02 11.70
N GLY A 38 -0.60 9.35 12.30
CA GLY A 38 -0.79 8.37 13.36
C GLY A 38 -1.45 7.07 12.91
N CYS A 39 -1.63 6.84 11.60
CA CYS A 39 -2.15 5.59 11.07
C CYS A 39 -1.19 4.43 11.40
N GLU A 40 -1.76 3.32 11.85
CA GLU A 40 -1.05 2.06 12.02
C GLU A 40 -1.72 0.97 11.17
N VAL A 41 -0.92 0.32 10.33
CA VAL A 41 -1.32 -0.92 9.65
C VAL A 41 -0.70 -2.08 10.43
N PRO A 42 -1.50 -2.93 11.09
CA PRO A 42 -0.99 -4.00 11.93
C PRO A 42 -0.18 -5.00 11.12
N ARG A 43 0.64 -5.78 11.84
CA ARG A 43 1.42 -6.87 11.24
C ARG A 43 0.47 -7.87 10.59
N HIS A 44 0.68 -8.10 9.30
CA HIS A 44 -0.10 -9.04 8.51
C HIS A 44 0.75 -9.61 7.38
N SER A 45 0.22 -10.61 6.69
CA SER A 45 0.81 -11.19 5.49
C SER A 45 -0.28 -11.57 4.50
N HIS A 46 0.11 -11.75 3.25
CA HIS A 46 -0.76 -12.21 2.17
C HIS A 46 0.09 -12.95 1.12
N PRO A 47 -0.49 -13.85 0.32
CA PRO A 47 0.29 -14.66 -0.63
C PRO A 47 0.79 -13.88 -1.85
N HIS A 48 0.33 -12.64 -2.04
CA HIS A 48 0.69 -11.82 -3.19
C HIS A 48 2.08 -11.22 -2.99
N GLU A 49 2.89 -11.19 -4.03
CA GLU A 49 4.04 -10.28 -4.05
C GLU A 49 3.52 -8.85 -4.08
N GLN A 50 4.09 -7.98 -3.24
CA GLN A 50 3.79 -6.55 -3.21
C GLN A 50 5.06 -5.74 -3.45
N VAL A 51 5.01 -4.83 -4.40
CA VAL A 51 6.08 -3.87 -4.70
C VAL A 51 5.50 -2.48 -4.62
N GLY A 52 6.19 -1.55 -3.98
CA GLY A 52 5.69 -0.19 -3.88
C GLY A 52 6.76 0.88 -3.86
N ILE A 53 6.32 2.10 -4.08
CA ILE A 53 7.13 3.32 -4.02
C ILE A 53 6.41 4.36 -3.17
N MET A 54 7.14 5.00 -2.27
CA MET A 54 6.65 6.15 -1.52
C MET A 54 6.55 7.36 -2.45
N LEU A 55 5.36 7.95 -2.52
CA LEU A 55 5.10 9.14 -3.33
C LEU A 55 5.32 10.41 -2.51
N GLU A 56 4.83 10.44 -1.26
CA GLU A 56 4.87 11.60 -0.38
C GLU A 56 4.99 11.17 1.09
N GLY A 57 5.61 12.02 1.92
CA GLY A 57 5.77 11.78 3.35
C GLY A 57 6.80 10.68 3.68
N GLU A 58 6.68 10.12 4.87
CA GLU A 58 7.50 9.02 5.36
C GLU A 58 6.70 8.13 6.32
N MET A 59 7.15 6.88 6.45
CA MET A 59 6.57 5.91 7.39
C MET A 59 7.66 4.98 7.94
N GLU A 60 7.47 4.50 9.17
CA GLU A 60 8.22 3.35 9.69
C GLU A 60 7.61 2.08 9.10
N PHE A 61 8.38 1.37 8.29
CA PHE A 61 7.95 0.14 7.63
C PHE A 61 8.79 -1.02 8.14
N THR A 62 8.12 -2.05 8.65
CA THR A 62 8.72 -3.33 8.97
C THR A 62 8.35 -4.36 7.91
N ILE A 63 9.34 -5.05 7.35
CA ILE A 63 9.19 -6.17 6.40
C ILE A 63 10.04 -7.32 6.93
N GLY A 64 9.40 -8.42 7.34
CA GLY A 64 10.05 -9.50 8.07
C GLY A 64 10.64 -9.01 9.40
N ASP A 65 11.97 -9.09 9.51
CA ASP A 65 12.72 -8.68 10.71
C ASP A 65 13.40 -7.31 10.56
N GLU A 66 13.25 -6.66 9.40
CA GLU A 66 13.88 -5.38 9.12
C GLU A 66 12.87 -4.23 9.24
N THR A 67 13.24 -3.22 10.02
CA THR A 67 12.47 -1.97 10.17
C THR A 67 13.29 -0.78 9.70
N ARG A 68 12.69 0.06 8.85
CA ARG A 68 13.32 1.30 8.34
C ARG A 68 12.30 2.43 8.25
N ILE A 69 12.79 3.67 8.28
CA ILE A 69 12.01 4.80 7.77
C ILE A 69 12.16 4.84 6.25
N VAL A 70 11.04 4.69 5.55
CA VAL A 70 10.95 4.86 4.09
C VAL A 70 10.30 6.20 3.78
N ARG A 71 10.87 6.94 2.82
CA ARG A 71 10.51 8.32 2.47
C ARG A 71 10.15 8.41 0.99
N ALA A 72 9.52 9.52 0.59
CA ALA A 72 9.23 9.80 -0.81
C ALA A 72 10.43 9.50 -1.74
N GLY A 73 10.21 8.67 -2.76
CA GLY A 73 11.22 8.17 -3.69
C GLY A 73 11.79 6.78 -3.34
N ASP A 74 11.69 6.34 -2.08
CA ASP A 74 12.13 5.00 -1.68
C ASP A 74 11.18 3.92 -2.21
N ILE A 75 11.76 2.77 -2.55
CA ILE A 75 11.07 1.59 -3.10
C ILE A 75 11.18 0.44 -2.09
N PHE A 76 10.13 -0.38 -2.02
CA PHE A 76 10.12 -1.61 -1.22
C PHE A 76 9.56 -2.79 -2.03
N VAL A 77 10.01 -3.98 -1.66
CA VAL A 77 9.60 -5.25 -2.26
C VAL A 77 9.31 -6.22 -1.13
N ILE A 78 8.12 -6.81 -1.15
CA ILE A 78 7.60 -7.75 -0.15
C ILE A 78 7.27 -9.05 -0.89
N PRO A 79 8.09 -10.10 -0.74
CA PRO A 79 7.75 -11.41 -1.24
C PRO A 79 6.45 -11.92 -0.62
N GLY A 80 5.71 -12.75 -1.37
CA GLY A 80 4.47 -13.36 -0.87
C GLY A 80 4.71 -14.15 0.43
N GLY A 81 3.79 -13.98 1.39
CA GLY A 81 3.84 -14.63 2.70
C GLY A 81 4.74 -13.94 3.73
N VAL A 82 5.53 -12.93 3.36
CA VAL A 82 6.37 -12.19 4.31
C VAL A 82 5.50 -11.21 5.10
N GLU A 83 5.58 -11.30 6.43
CA GLU A 83 4.87 -10.40 7.32
C GLU A 83 5.40 -8.96 7.23
N HIS A 84 4.52 -8.00 7.32
CA HIS A 84 4.87 -6.58 7.27
C HIS A 84 3.85 -5.71 8.02
N SER A 85 4.30 -4.53 8.48
CA SER A 85 3.48 -3.56 9.22
C SER A 85 3.97 -2.13 9.00
N VAL A 86 3.07 -1.15 9.07
CA VAL A 86 3.38 0.27 8.86
C VAL A 86 2.97 1.09 10.08
N LYS A 87 3.79 2.07 10.46
CA LYS A 87 3.40 3.16 11.36
C LYS A 87 3.71 4.51 10.72
N VAL A 88 2.73 5.39 10.71
CA VAL A 88 2.87 6.75 10.16
C VAL A 88 3.04 7.75 11.29
N GLY A 89 3.94 8.70 11.10
CA GLY A 89 4.23 9.76 12.06
C GLY A 89 3.11 10.81 12.15
N ASP A 90 3.48 12.04 12.50
CA ASP A 90 2.57 13.17 12.69
C ASP A 90 2.07 13.81 11.39
N LYS A 91 2.58 13.37 10.23
CA LYS A 91 2.25 13.89 8.90
C LYS A 91 1.68 12.77 8.02
N PRO A 92 0.77 13.10 7.08
CA PRO A 92 0.24 12.12 6.15
C PRO A 92 1.34 11.61 5.21
N ALA A 93 1.14 10.39 4.70
CA ALA A 93 2.02 9.75 3.75
C ALA A 93 1.23 9.09 2.61
N ARG A 94 1.85 8.91 1.45
CA ARG A 94 1.23 8.29 0.28
C ARG A 94 2.18 7.31 -0.38
N ALA A 95 1.65 6.16 -0.77
CA ALA A 95 2.36 5.11 -1.48
C ALA A 95 1.57 4.63 -2.70
N LEU A 96 2.29 4.15 -3.71
CA LEU A 96 1.73 3.34 -4.78
C LEU A 96 2.21 1.92 -4.56
N ASP A 97 1.28 0.98 -4.44
CA ASP A 97 1.54 -0.45 -4.34
C ASP A 97 1.08 -1.17 -5.60
N VAL A 98 1.81 -2.21 -5.98
CA VAL A 98 1.47 -3.18 -7.01
C VAL A 98 1.49 -4.56 -6.40
N PHE A 99 0.40 -5.31 -6.59
CA PHE A 99 0.24 -6.67 -6.12
C PHE A 99 0.19 -7.64 -7.30
N SER A 100 0.81 -8.82 -7.16
CA SER A 100 0.62 -9.95 -8.06
C SER A 100 0.52 -11.29 -7.30
N PRO A 101 -0.46 -12.17 -7.60
CA PRO A 101 -1.56 -11.97 -8.54
C PRO A 101 -2.53 -10.85 -8.08
N VAL A 102 -3.62 -10.67 -8.82
CA VAL A 102 -4.65 -9.69 -8.42
C VAL A 102 -5.20 -10.07 -7.04
N ARG A 103 -5.16 -9.12 -6.10
CA ARG A 103 -5.75 -9.30 -4.78
C ARG A 103 -7.27 -9.09 -4.84
N GLU A 104 -8.01 -10.19 -4.94
CA GLU A 104 -9.46 -10.20 -5.15
C GLU A 104 -10.26 -9.40 -4.11
N GLU A 105 -9.82 -9.43 -2.85
CA GLU A 105 -10.41 -8.69 -1.72
C GLU A 105 -10.43 -7.16 -1.92
N TYR A 106 -9.58 -6.67 -2.82
CA TYR A 106 -9.33 -5.26 -3.08
C TYR A 106 -10.01 -4.77 -4.36
N LYS A 107 -10.83 -5.59 -5.02
CA LYS A 107 -11.67 -5.16 -6.15
C LYS A 107 -12.89 -4.38 -5.64
N TRP A 108 -12.87 -3.05 -5.82
CA TRP A 108 -13.94 -2.14 -5.41
C TRP A 108 -14.26 -1.11 -6.50
#